data_AF-A0A969XJV9-F1
#
_entry.id   AF-A0A969XJV9-F1
#
_cell.length_a   1.000
_cell.length_b   1.000
_cell.length_c   1.000
_cell.angle_alpha   90.00
_cell.angle_beta   90.00
_cell.angle_gamma   90.00
#
_symmetry.space_group_name_H-M   'P 1'
#
loop_
_entity.id
_entity.type
_entity.pdbx_description
1 polymer ?
#
loop_
_entity_poly.entity_id
_entity_poly.type
_entity_poly.pdbx_seq_one_letter_code
_entity_poly.pdbx_strand_id
1 'polypeptide(L)' 'MHCLVTGGAGFVGSHVVDRLVAMGNEVT' A
#
# COMPACT_ATOMS: atom_id res chain seq x y z
N MET A 1 2.54 -10.58 3.50
CA MET A 1 1.09 -10.75 3.29
C MET A 1 0.74 -10.09 1.96
N HIS A 2 -0.33 -10.51 1.28
CA HIS A 2 -0.80 -9.87 0.04
C HIS A 2 -1.93 -8.89 0.38
N CYS A 3 -1.78 -7.61 0.06
CA CYS A 3 -2.70 -6.54 0.40
C CYS A 3 -3.28 -5.89 -0.85
N LEU A 4 -4.62 -5.89 -0.99
CA LEU A 4 -5.31 -5.10 -2.02
C LEU A 4 -5.59 -3.71 -1.47
N VAL A 5 -5.06 -2.66 -2.12
CA VAL A 5 -5.29 -1.26 -1.72
C VAL A 5 -6.02 -0.51 -2.82
N THR A 6 -7.31 -0.26 -2.61
CA THR A 6 -8.08 0.58 -3.53
C THR A 6 -7.75 2.06 -3.29
N GLY A 7 -7.62 2.82 -4.38
CA GLY A 7 -7.23 4.23 -4.30
C GLY A 7 -5.78 4.47 -3.82
N GLY A 8 -4.88 3.50 -4.02
CA GLY A 8 -3.48 3.56 -3.56
C GLY A 8 -2.66 4.75 -4.09
N ALA A 9 -3.10 5.43 -5.14
CA ALA A 9 -2.47 6.66 -5.64
C ALA A 9 -3.00 7.96 -4.99
N GLY A 10 -4.04 7.89 -4.16
CA GLY A 10 -4.61 9.05 -3.47
C GLY A 10 -3.75 9.49 -2.28
N PHE A 11 -4.06 10.66 -1.69
CA PHE A 11 -3.25 11.27 -0.63
C PHE A 11 -2.95 10.32 0.54
N VAL A 12 -3.97 9.65 1.09
CA VAL A 12 -3.76 8.68 2.18
C VAL A 12 -3.29 7.33 1.64
N GLY A 13 -3.82 6.92 0.47
CA GLY A 13 -3.50 5.63 -0.15
C GLY A 13 -2.01 5.47 -0.41
N SER A 14 -1.33 6.51 -0.89
CA SER A 14 0.10 6.47 -1.21
C SER A 14 0.95 6.17 0.02
N HIS A 15 0.66 6.82 1.14
CA HIS A 15 1.38 6.60 2.40
C HIS A 15 1.15 5.20 2.97
N VAL A 16 -0.07 4.65 2.80
CA VAL A 16 -0.39 3.28 3.21
C VAL A 16 0.37 2.27 2.35
N VAL A 17 0.39 2.46 1.02
CA VAL A 17 1.16 1.61 0.10
C VAL A 17 2.64 1.65 0.45
N ASP A 18 3.24 2.83 0.61
CA ASP A 18 4.65 2.99 0.98
C ASP A 18 4.98 2.24 2.28
N ARG A 19 4.12 2.36 3.29
CA ARG A 19 4.31 1.69 4.56
C ARG A 19 4.20 0.17 4.44
N LEU A 20 3.21 -0.33 3.69
CA LEU A 20 3.02 -1.77 3.50
C LEU A 20 4.20 -2.39 2.74
N VAL A 21 4.70 -1.72 1.71
CA VAL A 21 5.89 -2.12 0.95
C VAL A 21 7.13 -2.11 1.84
N ALA A 22 7.33 -1.06 2.65
CA ALA A 22 8.45 -0.98 3.60
C ALA A 22 8.43 -2.11 4.66
N MET A 23 7.24 -2.64 4.96
CA MET A 23 7.05 -3.80 5.84
C MET A 23 7.24 -5.15 5.14
N GLY A 24 7.61 -5.16 3.84
CA GLY A 24 7.83 -6.37 3.05
C GLY A 24 6.55 -7.05 2.57
N ASN A 25 5.42 -6.32 2.52
CA ASN A 25 4.19 -6.84 1.96
C ASN A 25 4.12 -6.62 0.45
N GLU A 26 3.50 -7.57 -0.23
CA GLU A 26 3.13 -7.43 -1.63
C GLU A 26 1.79 -6.69 -1.70
N VAL A 27 1.72 -5.64 -2.53
CA VAL A 27 0.57 -4.74 -2.64
C VAL A 27 0.06 -4.75 -4.08
N THR A 28 -1.25 -4.83 -4.28
CA THR A 28 -1.94 -4.72 -5.59
C THR A 28 -3.06 -3.70 -5.53
#